data_AF-A0A7K1KKY5-F1
#
_entry.id   AF-A0A7K1KKY5-F1
#
_cell.length_a   1.000
_cell.length_b   1.000
_cell.length_c   1.000
_cell.angle_alpha   90.00
_cell.angle_beta   90.00
_cell.angle_gamma   90.00
#
_symmetry.space_group_name_H-M   'P 1'
#
loop_
_entity.id
_entity.type
_entity.pdbx_description
1 polymer ?
#
loop_
_entity_poly.entity_id
_entity_poly.type
_entity_poly.pdbx_seq_one_letter_code
_entity_poly.pdbx_strand_id
1 'polypeptide(L)'
;MGEIKNVCLIDCPQSLINAFVELGCDVLRLTGVRGGTLDLGEALDRARDERGFAPDLVVQTEFLGLRCLIKGLDALPCPTVFWCMDPHLNGHWHAFYARLFDLTCSTQRASIPTIAGRGATDVRWLPIFGQRSPCPEHHKRTRDVAFVGRLTAERPGRTWMVRLIEQCCAGHVLTVTDGLSFSAMMDLYRDARIVPNESILDEVNFRLFEAASCGCLVLGQDLGEEQASLFEPGCEFDTYADGMELGEKLDLYLKNPRLTQAMGRAACQRVLAEHTPRHRAMTLLEFGGEATERRARGSEADAWMALSMAAMWESGMLGGSAKDMLTRLSGDTGALDLAASPELVCTALRVQAKAGMTDRLSSVVDGLLVAGLWEDSAEVNLTGSMAALRLERFDAAKSFWYRHIRNVGINNLGPPSSPDDLRILWAKDAARRGAVIRPGFGFDPAVHLPATAAECLLAVLAHRAEDPSAMRLLDSMLRPLPGYSQLRVGLLSSLTLREREDWRLALELALADLRCCRVESGLEELALARKLAASQGQERIFARALAAADRSGRLTATK
;
A
#
# COMPACT_ATOMS: atom_id res chain seq x y z
N MET A 1 30.68 -7.09 17.20
CA MET A 1 30.58 -6.42 15.89
C MET A 1 31.28 -5.09 15.97
N GLY A 2 31.96 -4.67 14.90
CA GLY A 2 32.67 -3.39 14.88
C GLY A 2 31.71 -2.21 15.06
N GLU A 3 32.22 -1.11 15.58
CA GLU A 3 31.50 0.16 15.64
C GLU A 3 31.30 0.68 14.20
N ILE A 4 30.05 0.89 13.76
CA ILE A 4 29.73 1.42 12.43
C ILE A 4 30.15 2.89 12.38
N LYS A 5 31.12 3.24 11.53
CA LYS A 5 31.66 4.61 11.40
C LYS A 5 31.39 5.19 10.02
N ASN A 6 31.59 4.40 8.97
CA ASN A 6 31.43 4.83 7.59
C ASN A 6 30.08 4.38 7.05
N VAL A 7 29.20 5.31 6.71
CA VAL A 7 27.84 4.97 6.25
C VAL A 7 27.62 5.52 4.84
N CYS A 8 27.25 4.65 3.91
CA CYS A 8 26.79 5.06 2.58
C CYS A 8 25.26 5.22 2.60
N LEU A 9 24.79 6.44 2.39
CA LEU A 9 23.37 6.79 2.36
C LEU A 9 22.93 7.07 0.93
N ILE A 10 21.98 6.28 0.44
CA ILE A 10 21.43 6.38 -0.92
C ILE A 10 20.00 6.92 -0.81
N ASP A 11 19.71 8.00 -1.56
CA ASP A 11 18.38 8.63 -1.65
C ASP A 11 17.77 9.08 -0.32
N CYS A 12 18.60 9.21 0.72
CA CYS A 12 18.19 9.67 2.04
C CYS A 12 17.89 11.17 2.05
N PRO A 13 16.83 11.63 2.75
CA PRO A 13 16.55 13.05 2.88
C PRO A 13 17.65 13.76 3.68
N GLN A 14 17.89 15.04 3.40
CA GLN A 14 18.97 15.82 4.02
C GLN A 14 18.92 15.82 5.55
N SER A 15 17.72 15.84 6.13
CA SER A 15 17.52 15.78 7.59
C SER A 15 18.02 14.48 8.22
N LEU A 16 17.88 13.35 7.51
CA LEU A 16 18.41 12.06 7.95
C LEU A 16 19.94 12.01 7.78
N ILE A 17 20.47 12.52 6.67
CA ILE A 17 21.92 12.64 6.44
C ILE A 17 22.59 13.42 7.57
N ASN A 18 22.03 14.58 7.92
CA ASN A 18 22.54 15.41 9.01
C ASN A 18 22.53 14.65 10.35
N ALA A 19 21.50 13.84 10.60
CA ALA A 19 21.40 13.05 11.82
C ALA A 19 22.51 11.99 11.94
N PHE A 20 22.91 11.33 10.85
CA PHE A 20 24.06 10.41 10.86
C PHE A 20 25.37 11.16 11.16
N VAL A 21 25.57 12.33 10.56
CA VAL A 21 26.75 13.18 10.84
C VAL A 21 26.78 13.63 12.31
N GLU A 22 25.64 14.03 12.88
CA GLU A 22 25.50 14.38 14.30
C GLU A 22 25.69 13.20 15.26
N LEU A 23 25.61 11.96 14.75
CA LEU A 23 25.93 10.74 15.49
C LEU A 23 27.42 10.35 15.36
N GLY A 24 28.20 11.11 14.60
CA GLY A 24 29.64 10.91 14.43
C GLY A 24 30.02 10.00 13.25
N CYS A 25 29.08 9.65 12.37
CA CYS A 25 29.38 8.85 11.18
C CYS A 25 30.08 9.69 10.09
N ASP A 26 31.08 9.11 9.41
CA ASP A 26 31.52 9.60 8.11
C ASP A 26 30.54 9.15 7.04
N VAL A 27 29.88 10.10 6.37
CA VAL A 27 28.79 9.81 5.43
C VAL A 27 29.26 9.99 4.00
N LEU A 28 29.04 8.95 3.18
CA LEU A 28 29.00 9.06 1.73
C LEU A 28 27.55 9.19 1.29
N ARG A 29 27.20 10.33 0.69
CA ARG A 29 25.87 10.53 0.11
C ARG A 29 25.89 10.16 -1.36
N LEU A 30 24.99 9.28 -1.76
CA LEU A 30 24.68 8.99 -3.16
C LEU A 30 23.22 9.35 -3.46
N THR A 31 22.95 9.67 -4.72
CA THR A 31 21.59 9.94 -5.19
C THR A 31 21.40 9.18 -6.49
N GLY A 32 20.28 8.47 -6.58
CA GLY A 32 19.92 7.67 -7.73
C GLY A 32 19.65 8.52 -8.97
N VAL A 33 19.37 7.84 -10.08
CA VAL A 33 18.94 8.47 -11.33
C VAL A 33 17.50 8.05 -11.61
N ARG A 34 16.67 8.99 -12.07
CA ARG A 34 15.23 8.75 -12.30
C ARG A 34 15.03 7.61 -13.29
N GLY A 35 14.29 6.57 -12.88
CA GLY A 35 13.94 5.44 -13.73
C GLY A 35 15.14 4.60 -14.16
N GLY A 36 16.29 4.77 -13.50
CA GLY A 36 17.54 4.09 -13.83
C GLY A 36 18.03 3.20 -12.70
N THR A 37 19.19 2.60 -12.94
CA THR A 37 19.92 1.82 -11.94
C THR A 37 21.18 2.57 -11.52
N LEU A 38 21.52 2.56 -10.23
CA LEU A 38 22.80 3.03 -9.72
C LEU A 38 23.75 1.83 -9.59
N ASP A 39 24.92 1.90 -10.22
CA ASP A 39 26.00 0.96 -9.96
C ASP A 39 26.73 1.37 -8.68
N LEU A 40 26.49 0.64 -7.60
CA LEU A 40 27.07 0.97 -6.30
C LEU A 40 28.56 0.61 -6.24
N GLY A 41 28.99 -0.43 -6.95
CA GLY A 41 30.41 -0.81 -7.00
C GLY A 41 31.25 0.32 -7.59
N GLU A 42 30.85 0.82 -8.76
CA GLU A 42 31.54 1.94 -9.42
C GLU A 42 31.54 3.21 -8.56
N ALA A 43 30.42 3.50 -7.88
CA ALA A 43 30.33 4.66 -7.00
C ALA A 43 31.24 4.55 -5.77
N LEU A 44 31.34 3.37 -5.16
CA LEU A 44 32.21 3.11 -4.02
C LEU A 44 33.69 3.06 -4.43
N ASP A 45 34.01 2.53 -5.61
CA ASP A 45 35.37 2.54 -6.15
C ASP A 45 35.90 3.97 -6.29
N ARG A 46 35.10 4.87 -6.88
CA ARG A 46 35.45 6.30 -6.95
C ARG A 46 35.65 6.92 -5.56
N ALA A 47 34.74 6.66 -4.62
CA ALA A 47 34.84 7.21 -3.27
C ALA A 47 36.06 6.67 -2.50
N ARG A 48 36.45 5.42 -2.73
CA ARG A 48 37.67 4.83 -2.19
C ARG A 48 38.91 5.50 -2.78
N ASP A 49 38.95 5.71 -4.10
CA ASP A 49 40.10 6.29 -4.77
C ASP A 49 40.29 7.78 -4.42
N GLU A 50 39.19 8.52 -4.24
CA GLU A 50 39.21 9.96 -3.93
C GLU A 50 39.54 10.27 -2.47
N ARG A 51 38.97 9.50 -1.52
CA ARG A 51 39.06 9.82 -0.08
C ARG A 51 39.27 8.62 0.85
N GLY A 52 39.59 7.44 0.31
CA GLY A 52 39.80 6.23 1.09
C GLY A 52 38.54 5.68 1.77
N PHE A 53 37.34 6.01 1.25
CA PHE A 53 36.09 5.59 1.86
C PHE A 53 35.79 4.10 1.62
N ALA A 54 35.41 3.39 2.69
CA ALA A 54 34.86 2.04 2.64
C ALA A 54 33.69 1.94 3.62
N PRO A 55 32.47 1.56 3.18
CA PRO A 55 31.30 1.58 4.06
C PRO A 55 31.30 0.40 5.04
N ASP A 56 30.93 0.69 6.28
CA ASP A 56 30.55 -0.29 7.32
C ASP A 56 29.06 -0.63 7.24
N LEU A 57 28.26 0.23 6.60
CA LEU A 57 26.82 0.08 6.39
C LEU A 57 26.38 0.81 5.12
N VAL A 58 25.50 0.19 4.35
CA VAL A 58 24.78 0.84 3.25
C VAL A 58 23.29 0.93 3.60
N VAL A 59 22.72 2.13 3.52
CA VAL A 59 21.27 2.34 3.68
C VAL A 59 20.71 3.00 2.43
N GLN A 60 19.73 2.36 1.81
CA GLN A 60 18.86 3.01 0.83
C GLN A 60 17.55 3.38 1.48
N THR A 61 17.18 4.66 1.43
CA THR A 61 15.80 5.08 1.70
C THR A 61 15.10 5.30 0.37
N GLU A 62 13.96 4.68 0.15
CA GLU A 62 13.23 4.92 -1.10
C GLU A 62 12.82 6.38 -1.23
N PHE A 63 13.20 7.02 -2.33
CA PHE A 63 12.69 8.34 -2.68
C PHE A 63 11.61 8.23 -3.76
N LEU A 64 10.35 8.47 -3.36
CA LEU A 64 9.18 8.28 -4.23
C LEU A 64 9.25 9.09 -5.54
N GLY A 65 9.91 10.25 -5.54
CA GLY A 65 10.11 11.10 -6.73
C GLY A 65 11.22 10.65 -7.67
N LEU A 66 12.07 9.72 -7.23
CA LEU A 66 13.26 9.22 -7.89
C LEU A 66 13.42 7.72 -7.57
N ARG A 67 12.58 6.88 -8.17
CA ARG A 67 12.63 5.43 -7.96
C ARG A 67 13.84 4.86 -8.72
N CYS A 68 14.93 4.65 -8.00
CA CYS A 68 16.19 4.11 -8.51
C CYS A 68 16.49 2.75 -7.86
N LEU A 69 16.91 1.78 -8.66
CA LEU A 69 17.31 0.45 -8.18
C LEU A 69 18.84 0.36 -8.10
N ILE A 70 19.35 -0.29 -7.07
CA ILE A 70 20.78 -0.37 -6.76
C ILE A 70 21.35 -1.72 -7.21
N LYS A 71 22.40 -1.68 -8.04
CA LYS A 71 23.18 -2.84 -8.48
C LYS A 71 24.46 -2.98 -7.67
N GLY A 72 25.02 -4.19 -7.63
CA GLY A 72 26.28 -4.48 -6.96
C GLY A 72 26.18 -4.63 -5.44
N LEU A 73 24.96 -4.76 -4.90
CA LEU A 73 24.74 -4.99 -3.46
C LEU A 73 25.31 -6.33 -3.01
N ASP A 74 25.24 -7.36 -3.84
CA ASP A 74 25.69 -8.72 -3.53
C ASP A 74 27.20 -8.83 -3.26
N ALA A 75 28.01 -8.00 -3.92
CA ALA A 75 29.46 -7.97 -3.78
C ALA A 75 29.97 -7.24 -2.52
N LEU A 76 29.11 -6.56 -1.76
CA LEU A 76 29.54 -5.75 -0.63
C LEU A 76 29.99 -6.58 0.59
N PRO A 77 31.06 -6.20 1.29
CA PRO A 77 31.49 -6.90 2.51
C PRO A 77 30.76 -6.39 3.78
N CYS A 78 29.80 -5.48 3.64
CA CYS A 78 29.09 -4.85 4.76
C CYS A 78 27.57 -5.08 4.68
N PRO A 79 26.84 -4.91 5.79
CA PRO A 79 25.39 -4.99 5.80
C PRO A 79 24.70 -3.93 4.93
N THR A 80 23.56 -4.33 4.38
CA THR A 80 22.73 -3.50 3.51
C THR A 80 21.30 -3.39 4.05
N VAL A 81 20.78 -2.18 4.13
CA VAL A 81 19.44 -1.88 4.61
C VAL A 81 18.62 -1.18 3.54
N PHE A 82 17.43 -1.70 3.24
CA PHE A 82 16.43 -1.03 2.42
C PHE A 82 15.29 -0.51 3.30
N TRP A 83 15.06 0.80 3.31
CA TRP A 83 13.89 1.39 3.96
C TRP A 83 12.82 1.73 2.92
N CYS A 84 11.79 0.90 2.87
CA CYS A 84 10.73 0.98 1.88
C CYS A 84 9.65 1.99 2.30
N MET A 85 9.30 2.88 1.38
CA MET A 85 8.37 3.98 1.63
C MET A 85 7.04 3.68 0.94
N ASP A 86 5.93 3.90 1.64
CA ASP A 86 4.58 3.60 1.16
C ASP A 86 4.41 2.16 0.61
N PRO A 87 4.71 1.11 1.39
CA PRO A 87 4.60 -0.28 0.95
C PRO A 87 3.16 -0.69 0.58
N HIS A 88 2.15 0.03 1.07
CA HIS A 88 0.75 -0.14 0.65
C HIS A 88 0.53 0.25 -0.83
N LEU A 89 1.39 1.11 -1.40
CA LEU A 89 1.37 1.53 -2.82
C LEU A 89 2.46 0.88 -3.68
N ASN A 90 3.41 0.20 -3.06
CA ASN A 90 4.61 -0.30 -3.74
C ASN A 90 4.91 -1.78 -3.45
N GLY A 91 4.05 -2.45 -2.67
CA GLY A 91 4.23 -3.83 -2.22
C GLY A 91 4.44 -4.83 -3.36
N HIS A 92 3.84 -4.59 -4.54
CA HIS A 92 4.00 -5.45 -5.73
C HIS A 92 5.42 -5.55 -6.24
N TRP A 93 6.29 -4.57 -5.96
CA TRP A 93 7.71 -4.63 -6.34
C TRP A 93 8.66 -4.67 -5.13
N HIS A 94 8.28 -4.07 -3.99
CA HIS A 94 9.07 -4.11 -2.76
C HIS A 94 9.41 -5.54 -2.31
N ALA A 95 8.45 -6.48 -2.44
CA ALA A 95 8.67 -7.86 -2.00
C ALA A 95 9.79 -8.55 -2.80
N PHE A 96 9.95 -8.23 -4.10
CA PHE A 96 11.07 -8.72 -4.91
C PHE A 96 12.37 -7.98 -4.55
N TYR A 97 12.28 -6.66 -4.40
CA TYR A 97 13.46 -5.83 -4.20
C TYR A 97 14.13 -6.06 -2.83
N ALA A 98 13.33 -6.34 -1.80
CA ALA A 98 13.79 -6.66 -0.45
C ALA A 98 14.75 -7.85 -0.40
N ARG A 99 14.70 -8.79 -1.35
CA ARG A 99 15.65 -9.91 -1.44
C ARG A 99 17.08 -9.50 -1.73
N LEU A 100 17.30 -8.30 -2.26
CA LEU A 100 18.62 -7.76 -2.57
C LEU A 100 19.32 -7.12 -1.36
N PHE A 101 18.66 -7.07 -0.21
CA PHE A 101 19.17 -6.46 1.02
C PHE A 101 19.24 -7.47 2.16
N ASP A 102 20.14 -7.21 3.11
CA ASP A 102 20.28 -8.05 4.31
C ASP A 102 19.13 -7.80 5.29
N LEU A 103 18.64 -6.57 5.34
CA LEU A 103 17.53 -6.14 6.17
C LEU A 103 16.64 -5.16 5.41
N THR A 104 15.31 -5.33 5.53
CA THR A 104 14.33 -4.38 4.99
C THR A 104 13.52 -3.75 6.12
N CYS A 105 13.49 -2.42 6.17
CA CYS A 105 12.63 -1.64 7.04
C CYS A 105 11.35 -1.26 6.29
N SER A 106 10.20 -1.51 6.89
CA SER A 106 8.90 -1.08 6.38
C SER A 106 8.31 0.04 7.24
N THR A 107 7.77 1.06 6.57
CA THR A 107 7.00 2.13 7.22
C THR A 107 5.64 1.68 7.78
N GLN A 108 5.13 0.51 7.34
CA GLN A 108 3.83 -0.01 7.76
C GLN A 108 3.97 -1.45 8.28
N ARG A 109 3.62 -1.70 9.55
CA ARG A 109 3.75 -3.04 10.17
C ARG A 109 2.91 -4.08 9.43
N ALA A 110 1.72 -3.69 8.96
CA ALA A 110 0.82 -4.58 8.21
C ALA A 110 1.42 -5.13 6.90
N SER A 111 2.43 -4.47 6.32
CA SER A 111 3.07 -4.91 5.08
C SER A 111 4.19 -5.94 5.27
N ILE A 112 4.68 -6.12 6.51
CA ILE A 112 5.81 -7.02 6.81
C ILE A 112 5.56 -8.44 6.32
N PRO A 113 4.40 -9.09 6.58
CA PRO A 113 4.17 -10.46 6.10
C PRO A 113 4.20 -10.56 4.57
N THR A 114 3.69 -9.55 3.86
CA THR A 114 3.70 -9.54 2.39
C THR A 114 5.11 -9.39 1.83
N ILE A 115 5.93 -8.51 2.41
CA ILE A 115 7.32 -8.31 1.99
C ILE A 115 8.15 -9.57 2.30
N ALA A 116 7.99 -10.14 3.50
CA ALA A 116 8.67 -11.36 3.92
C ALA A 116 8.24 -12.59 3.11
N GLY A 117 6.98 -12.63 2.65
CA GLY A 117 6.39 -13.77 1.93
C GLY A 117 7.07 -14.14 0.60
N ARG A 118 7.94 -13.27 0.05
CA ARG A 118 8.79 -13.56 -1.12
C ARG A 118 10.24 -13.91 -0.75
N GLY A 119 10.52 -14.20 0.52
CA GLY A 119 11.80 -14.70 1.00
C GLY A 119 12.72 -13.63 1.60
N ALA A 120 12.27 -12.40 1.80
CA ALA A 120 13.03 -11.42 2.60
C ALA A 120 13.08 -11.92 4.06
N THR A 121 14.29 -12.14 4.57
CA THR A 121 14.51 -12.93 5.80
C THR A 121 14.60 -12.10 7.08
N ASP A 122 14.81 -10.79 6.96
CA ASP A 122 14.76 -9.84 8.07
C ASP A 122 13.99 -8.58 7.61
N VAL A 123 12.72 -8.51 8.00
CA VAL A 123 11.83 -7.39 7.68
C VAL A 123 11.30 -6.80 8.98
N ARG A 124 11.63 -5.53 9.25
CA ARG A 124 11.33 -4.85 10.51
C ARG A 124 10.47 -3.62 10.29
N TRP A 125 9.72 -3.23 11.32
CA TRP A 125 8.96 -1.98 11.29
C TRP A 125 9.87 -0.81 11.65
N LEU A 126 9.92 0.20 10.79
CA LEU A 126 10.54 1.49 11.06
C LEU A 126 9.62 2.60 10.52
N PRO A 127 8.81 3.23 11.39
CA PRO A 127 7.88 4.26 10.96
C PRO A 127 8.63 5.47 10.42
N ILE A 128 7.95 6.28 9.62
CA ILE A 128 8.45 7.60 9.20
C ILE A 128 8.66 8.52 10.42
N PHE A 129 9.17 9.74 10.18
CA PHE A 129 9.59 10.66 11.22
C PHE A 129 9.09 12.07 10.98
N GLY A 130 8.96 12.83 12.07
CA GLY A 130 8.75 14.27 12.06
C GLY A 130 10.07 15.01 12.10
N GLN A 131 10.04 16.30 12.41
CA GLN A 131 11.24 17.11 12.49
C GLN A 131 11.19 18.06 13.67
N ARG A 132 12.38 18.53 14.09
CA ARG A 132 12.47 19.64 15.01
C ARG A 132 11.92 20.88 14.29
N SER A 133 10.78 21.39 14.76
CA SER A 133 10.16 22.61 14.25
C SER A 133 9.80 23.51 15.44
N PRO A 134 9.78 24.84 15.26
CA PRO A 134 9.13 25.72 16.21
C PRO A 134 7.67 25.26 16.42
N CYS A 135 7.21 25.35 17.67
CA CYS A 135 5.82 25.18 18.05
C CYS A 135 5.27 26.54 18.52
N PRO A 136 4.78 27.41 17.61
CA PRO A 136 4.28 28.72 17.96
C PRO A 136 3.12 28.64 18.96
N GLU A 137 2.99 29.69 19.78
CA GLU A 137 1.88 29.82 20.72
C GLU A 137 0.54 29.78 19.99
N HIS A 138 -0.39 28.99 20.50
CA HIS A 138 -1.66 28.69 19.84
C HIS A 138 -2.48 29.94 19.46
N HIS A 139 -2.45 30.98 20.31
CA HIS A 139 -3.18 32.23 20.08
C HIS A 139 -2.59 33.11 18.95
N LYS A 140 -1.33 32.88 18.55
CA LYS A 140 -0.68 33.58 17.44
C LYS A 140 -1.01 32.98 16.08
N ARG A 141 -1.62 31.79 16.06
CA ARG A 141 -1.98 31.08 14.84
C ARG A 141 -3.24 31.68 14.22
N THR A 142 -3.18 32.01 12.94
CA THR A 142 -4.26 32.69 12.21
C THR A 142 -5.25 31.73 11.55
N ARG A 143 -4.87 30.47 11.33
CA ARG A 143 -5.72 29.45 10.72
C ARG A 143 -6.28 28.52 11.78
N ASP A 144 -7.59 28.35 11.78
CA ASP A 144 -8.24 27.38 12.66
C ASP A 144 -7.98 25.97 12.14
N VAL A 145 -8.13 25.76 10.83
CA VAL A 145 -7.97 24.46 10.18
C VAL A 145 -7.13 24.60 8.93
N ALA A 146 -6.21 23.67 8.70
CA ALA A 146 -5.45 23.59 7.46
C ALA A 146 -5.42 22.17 6.90
N PHE A 147 -5.67 22.03 5.60
CA PHE A 147 -5.53 20.78 4.87
C PHE A 147 -4.66 20.99 3.64
N VAL A 148 -3.65 20.12 3.47
CA VAL A 148 -2.77 20.11 2.30
C VAL A 148 -2.92 18.77 1.59
N GLY A 149 -3.41 18.80 0.35
CA GLY A 149 -3.57 17.58 -0.44
C GLY A 149 -4.30 17.81 -1.76
N ARG A 150 -3.81 17.16 -2.82
CA ARG A 150 -4.42 17.21 -4.16
C ARG A 150 -5.79 16.56 -4.17
N LEU A 151 -6.77 17.24 -4.77
CA LEU A 151 -8.11 16.73 -5.05
C LEU A 151 -8.15 16.23 -6.49
N THR A 152 -8.30 14.93 -6.70
CA THR A 152 -8.26 14.32 -8.04
C THR A 152 -9.40 13.32 -8.24
N ALA A 153 -9.72 13.01 -9.50
CA ALA A 153 -10.78 12.07 -9.84
C ALA A 153 -10.46 10.63 -9.39
N GLU A 154 -9.17 10.30 -9.24
CA GLU A 154 -8.70 9.00 -8.77
C GLU A 154 -8.81 8.87 -7.24
N ARG A 155 -9.04 9.99 -6.53
CA ARG A 155 -9.18 10.05 -5.06
C ARG A 155 -10.43 10.82 -4.61
N PRO A 156 -11.63 10.39 -5.00
CA PRO A 156 -12.87 11.04 -4.63
C PRO A 156 -13.12 11.05 -3.11
N GLY A 157 -12.61 10.07 -2.35
CA GLY A 157 -12.71 10.03 -0.89
C GLY A 157 -12.21 11.30 -0.21
N ARG A 158 -11.06 11.82 -0.66
CA ARG A 158 -10.50 13.07 -0.17
C ARG A 158 -11.38 14.27 -0.48
N THR A 159 -11.94 14.32 -1.69
CA THR A 159 -12.87 15.39 -2.09
C THR A 159 -14.12 15.38 -1.21
N TRP A 160 -14.65 14.21 -0.88
CA TRP A 160 -15.80 14.09 0.02
C TRP A 160 -15.46 14.56 1.44
N MET A 161 -14.31 14.16 1.97
CA MET A 161 -13.84 14.63 3.28
C MET A 161 -13.64 16.15 3.32
N VAL A 162 -13.00 16.74 2.30
CA VAL A 162 -12.78 18.19 2.25
C VAL A 162 -14.10 18.96 2.22
N ARG A 163 -15.09 18.50 1.45
CA ARG A 163 -16.43 19.12 1.43
C ARG A 163 -17.10 19.08 2.81
N LEU A 164 -16.97 17.96 3.52
CA LEU A 164 -17.47 17.86 4.90
C LEU A 164 -16.74 18.84 5.83
N ILE A 165 -15.41 18.95 5.74
CA ILE A 165 -14.62 19.90 6.54
C ILE A 165 -15.06 21.34 6.25
N GLU A 166 -15.25 21.71 4.98
CA GLU A 166 -15.75 23.04 4.58
C GLU A 166 -17.10 23.37 5.22
N GLN A 167 -18.02 22.39 5.27
CA GLN A 167 -19.31 22.54 5.93
C GLN A 167 -19.18 22.68 7.46
N CYS A 168 -18.40 21.82 8.10
CA CYS A 168 -18.19 21.83 9.55
C CYS A 168 -17.43 23.08 10.03
N CYS A 169 -16.59 23.67 9.18
CA CYS A 169 -15.78 24.85 9.51
C CYS A 169 -16.44 26.16 9.07
N ALA A 170 -17.74 26.19 8.79
CA ALA A 170 -18.45 27.42 8.46
C ALA A 170 -18.30 28.46 9.58
N GLY A 171 -17.69 29.61 9.26
CA GLY A 171 -17.38 30.66 10.24
C GLY A 171 -15.99 30.58 10.89
N HIS A 172 -15.17 29.60 10.50
CA HIS A 172 -13.77 29.44 10.91
C HIS A 172 -12.80 29.72 9.76
N VAL A 173 -11.55 30.02 10.09
CA VAL A 173 -10.49 30.25 9.08
C VAL A 173 -9.92 28.91 8.62
N LEU A 174 -10.53 28.33 7.58
CA LEU A 174 -10.08 27.12 6.91
C LEU A 174 -9.17 27.45 5.71
N THR A 175 -8.02 26.78 5.61
CA THR A 175 -7.17 26.81 4.41
C THR A 175 -7.07 25.41 3.80
N VAL A 176 -7.51 25.27 2.55
CA VAL A 176 -7.35 24.05 1.74
C VAL A 176 -6.45 24.38 0.55
N THR A 177 -5.35 23.64 0.38
CA THR A 177 -4.38 23.91 -0.69
C THR A 177 -3.62 22.65 -1.10
N ASP A 178 -2.86 22.72 -2.18
CA ASP A 178 -1.97 21.67 -2.64
C ASP A 178 -0.71 22.26 -3.30
N GLY A 179 0.17 21.40 -3.81
CA GLY A 179 1.33 21.84 -4.60
C GLY A 179 2.40 22.63 -3.83
N LEU A 180 2.31 22.70 -2.49
CA LEU A 180 3.28 23.40 -1.66
C LEU A 180 4.64 22.67 -1.63
N SER A 181 5.72 23.45 -1.58
CA SER A 181 7.02 22.91 -1.18
C SER A 181 6.96 22.45 0.29
N PHE A 182 7.86 21.55 0.67
CA PHE A 182 7.92 21.06 2.05
C PHE A 182 8.04 22.20 3.07
N SER A 183 8.88 23.21 2.80
CA SER A 183 9.01 24.38 3.69
C SER A 183 7.72 25.18 3.82
N ALA A 184 7.05 25.47 2.69
CA ALA A 184 5.81 26.25 2.70
C ALA A 184 4.66 25.50 3.40
N MET A 185 4.60 24.19 3.25
CA MET A 185 3.65 23.33 3.95
C MET A 185 3.91 23.33 5.47
N MET A 186 5.17 23.28 5.90
CA MET A 186 5.53 23.42 7.31
C MET A 186 5.23 24.82 7.88
N ASP A 187 5.40 25.89 7.09
CA ASP A 187 5.00 27.24 7.47
C ASP A 187 3.48 27.34 7.67
N LEU A 188 2.70 26.75 6.77
CA LEU A 188 1.25 26.66 6.90
C LEU A 188 0.86 25.95 8.19
N TYR A 189 1.47 24.80 8.49
CA TYR A 189 1.19 24.04 9.72
C TYR A 189 1.61 24.80 10.98
N ARG A 190 2.71 25.55 10.98
CA ARG A 190 3.08 26.41 12.11
C ARG A 190 2.02 27.48 12.43
N ASP A 191 1.23 27.88 11.44
CA ASP A 191 0.17 28.87 11.57
C ASP A 191 -1.26 28.27 11.65
N ALA A 192 -1.38 26.94 11.75
CA ALA A 192 -2.65 26.22 11.84
C ALA A 192 -2.86 25.59 13.22
N ARG A 193 -4.10 25.51 13.70
CA ARG A 193 -4.44 24.88 14.99
C ARG A 193 -4.77 23.39 14.84
N ILE A 194 -5.63 23.06 13.87
CA ILE A 194 -6.12 21.70 13.60
C ILE A 194 -5.73 21.29 12.18
N VAL A 195 -5.28 20.05 12.00
CA VAL A 195 -4.94 19.46 10.70
C VAL A 195 -5.67 18.12 10.54
N PRO A 196 -6.77 18.08 9.76
CA PRO A 196 -7.40 16.83 9.35
C PRO A 196 -6.45 15.99 8.49
N ASN A 197 -6.49 14.67 8.67
CA ASN A 197 -5.62 13.72 8.03
C ASN A 197 -6.38 12.54 7.43
N GLU A 198 -6.25 12.37 6.12
CA GLU A 198 -6.78 11.22 5.38
C GLU A 198 -5.64 10.33 4.89
N SER A 199 -5.87 9.03 5.04
CA SER A 199 -5.00 7.91 4.69
C SER A 199 -5.38 7.31 3.33
N ILE A 200 -4.39 6.90 2.54
CA ILE A 200 -4.45 5.95 1.44
C ILE A 200 -4.31 4.51 1.94
N LEU A 201 -5.35 3.70 1.80
CA LEU A 201 -5.27 2.28 2.20
C LEU A 201 -4.92 2.11 3.70
N ASP A 202 -5.43 3.02 4.53
CA ASP A 202 -5.29 3.03 5.99
C ASP A 202 -3.83 3.01 6.49
N GLU A 203 -2.93 3.72 5.80
CA GLU A 203 -1.53 3.91 6.18
C GLU A 203 -1.33 5.01 7.23
N VAL A 204 -0.30 4.84 8.06
CA VAL A 204 0.26 5.96 8.83
C VAL A 204 1.12 6.81 7.91
N ASN A 205 0.63 8.01 7.58
CA ASN A 205 1.28 8.91 6.62
C ASN A 205 2.07 10.07 7.25
N PHE A 206 2.84 10.77 6.42
CA PHE A 206 3.71 11.88 6.82
C PHE A 206 2.99 13.00 7.55
N ARG A 207 1.73 13.27 7.19
CA ARG A 207 0.96 14.40 7.73
C ARG A 207 0.82 14.31 9.25
N LEU A 208 0.69 13.10 9.80
CA LEU A 208 0.64 12.90 11.24
C LEU A 208 1.88 13.47 11.92
N PHE A 209 3.06 13.15 11.41
CA PHE A 209 4.34 13.58 11.97
C PHE A 209 4.66 15.05 11.65
N GLU A 210 4.36 15.51 10.44
CA GLU A 210 4.62 16.88 9.98
C GLU A 210 3.80 17.89 10.78
N ALA A 211 2.49 17.65 10.92
CA ALA A 211 1.62 18.53 11.68
C ALA A 211 1.87 18.44 13.20
N ALA A 212 2.14 17.23 13.73
CA ALA A 212 2.55 17.07 15.13
C ALA A 212 3.86 17.82 15.43
N SER A 213 4.82 17.84 14.50
CA SER A 213 6.07 18.60 14.64
C SER A 213 5.84 20.10 14.86
N CYS A 214 4.80 20.67 14.25
CA CYS A 214 4.38 22.07 14.42
C CYS A 214 3.51 22.31 15.65
N GLY A 215 3.15 21.25 16.37
CA GLY A 215 2.22 21.28 17.49
C GLY A 215 0.79 21.61 17.08
N CYS A 216 0.34 21.11 15.93
CA CYS A 216 -1.07 21.09 15.57
C CYS A 216 -1.77 19.91 16.26
N LEU A 217 -3.07 20.04 16.51
CA LEU A 217 -3.91 18.87 16.72
C LEU A 217 -4.14 18.17 15.38
N VAL A 218 -3.72 16.92 15.27
CA VAL A 218 -4.02 16.08 14.11
C VAL A 218 -5.30 15.30 14.36
N LEU A 219 -6.25 15.37 13.41
CA LEU A 219 -7.46 14.54 13.41
C LEU A 219 -7.35 13.54 12.26
N GLY A 220 -7.02 12.28 12.55
CA GLY A 220 -6.80 11.24 11.55
C GLY A 220 -7.88 10.16 11.55
N GLN A 221 -7.95 9.34 10.51
CA GLN A 221 -8.74 8.11 10.57
C GLN A 221 -8.21 7.19 11.68
N ASP A 222 -9.09 6.41 12.30
CA ASP A 222 -8.67 5.36 13.24
C ASP A 222 -8.03 4.19 12.49
N LEU A 223 -6.72 4.04 12.64
CA LEU A 223 -5.92 2.98 12.00
C LEU A 223 -5.52 1.87 12.99
N GLY A 224 -6.04 1.92 14.22
CA GLY A 224 -5.78 0.93 15.26
C GLY A 224 -4.40 1.01 15.90
N GLU A 225 -3.92 -0.15 16.38
CA GLU A 225 -2.77 -0.26 17.29
C GLU A 225 -1.46 0.29 16.72
N GLU A 226 -1.23 0.16 15.40
CA GLU A 226 -0.01 0.68 14.78
C GLU A 226 0.11 2.19 14.96
N GLN A 227 -0.97 2.93 14.69
CA GLN A 227 -1.03 4.37 14.86
C GLN A 227 -1.01 4.76 16.34
N ALA A 228 -1.77 4.04 17.20
CA ALA A 228 -1.82 4.28 18.64
C ALA A 228 -0.49 4.02 19.37
N SER A 229 0.38 3.16 18.80
CA SER A 229 1.72 2.92 19.35
C SER A 229 2.72 4.06 19.06
N LEU A 230 2.40 4.94 18.10
CA LEU A 230 3.24 6.09 17.74
C LEU A 230 2.83 7.33 18.54
N PHE A 231 1.53 7.63 18.55
CA PHE A 231 0.95 8.73 19.31
C PHE A 231 -0.25 8.23 20.11
N GLU A 232 -0.51 8.81 21.27
CA GLU A 232 -1.63 8.42 22.13
C GLU A 232 -2.95 9.09 21.66
N PRO A 233 -3.96 8.32 21.19
CA PRO A 233 -5.24 8.88 20.77
C PRO A 233 -5.98 9.53 21.93
N GLY A 234 -6.57 10.71 21.71
CA GLY A 234 -7.24 11.52 22.73
C GLY A 234 -6.30 12.36 23.60
N CYS A 235 -4.98 12.15 23.52
CA CYS A 235 -3.98 12.89 24.30
C CYS A 235 -3.03 13.71 23.41
N GLU A 236 -2.48 13.11 22.36
CA GLU A 236 -1.47 13.71 21.48
C GLU A 236 -2.03 14.01 20.09
N PHE A 237 -2.96 13.19 19.64
CA PHE A 237 -3.76 13.38 18.44
C PHE A 237 -5.16 12.80 18.71
N ASP A 238 -6.09 12.91 17.76
CA ASP A 238 -7.36 12.19 17.88
C ASP A 238 -7.72 11.51 16.56
N THR A 239 -8.54 10.48 16.66
CA THR A 239 -8.96 9.66 15.53
C THR A 239 -10.40 9.99 15.10
N TYR A 240 -10.90 9.41 14.01
CA TYR A 240 -12.31 9.37 13.69
C TYR A 240 -12.61 8.10 12.90
N ALA A 241 -13.75 7.44 13.19
CA ALA A 241 -14.15 6.23 12.47
C ALA A 241 -14.89 6.55 11.16
N ASP A 242 -15.55 7.70 11.09
CA ASP A 242 -16.43 8.10 9.99
C ASP A 242 -16.60 9.63 9.91
N GLY A 243 -17.31 10.09 8.88
CA GLY A 243 -17.60 11.51 8.68
C GLY A 243 -18.46 12.15 9.77
N MET A 244 -19.33 11.40 10.45
CA MET A 244 -20.10 11.94 11.57
C MET A 244 -19.15 12.31 12.73
N GLU A 245 -18.21 11.42 13.05
CA GLU A 245 -17.23 11.65 14.12
C GLU A 245 -16.28 12.79 13.78
N LEU A 246 -15.85 12.86 12.52
CA LEU A 246 -15.01 13.95 12.05
C LEU A 246 -15.72 15.30 12.28
N GLY A 247 -17.00 15.40 11.93
CA GLY A 247 -17.79 16.61 12.16
C GLY A 247 -17.95 16.95 13.64
N GLU A 248 -18.28 15.97 14.48
CA GLU A 248 -18.41 16.12 15.94
C GLU A 248 -17.10 16.59 16.58
N LYS A 249 -15.97 15.98 16.19
CA LYS A 249 -14.64 16.32 16.71
C LYS A 249 -14.18 17.69 16.24
N LEU A 250 -14.43 18.04 14.97
CA LEU A 250 -14.15 19.41 14.49
C LEU A 250 -14.90 20.44 15.33
N ASP A 251 -16.21 20.26 15.54
CA ASP A 251 -17.01 21.17 16.37
C ASP A 251 -16.48 21.29 17.81
N LEU A 252 -16.16 20.14 18.43
CA LEU A 252 -15.58 20.08 19.76
C LEU A 252 -14.27 20.87 19.83
N TYR A 253 -13.31 20.57 18.96
CA TYR A 253 -11.97 21.15 19.06
C TYR A 253 -11.93 22.63 18.66
N LEU A 254 -12.72 23.04 17.67
CA LEU A 254 -12.84 24.45 17.28
C LEU A 254 -13.38 25.34 18.42
N LYS A 255 -14.23 24.78 19.30
CA LYS A 255 -14.76 25.47 20.50
C LYS A 255 -13.82 25.40 21.72
N ASN A 256 -12.78 24.58 21.69
CA ASN A 256 -11.93 24.27 22.85
C ASN A 256 -10.44 24.56 22.59
N PRO A 257 -10.02 25.83 22.42
CA PRO A 257 -8.64 26.17 22.05
C PRO A 257 -7.59 25.73 23.08
N ARG A 258 -7.96 25.63 24.38
CA ARG A 258 -7.05 25.12 25.42
C ARG A 258 -6.75 23.63 25.22
N LEU A 259 -7.76 22.85 24.84
CA LEU A 259 -7.62 21.41 24.59
C LEU A 259 -6.77 21.19 23.34
N THR A 260 -7.09 21.86 22.24
CA THR A 260 -6.31 21.82 20.99
C THR A 260 -4.85 22.20 21.21
N GLN A 261 -4.59 23.26 22.01
CA GLN A 261 -3.24 23.66 22.38
C GLN A 261 -2.52 22.59 23.21
N ALA A 262 -3.19 21.98 24.19
CA ALA A 262 -2.59 20.96 25.05
C ALA A 262 -2.20 19.73 24.23
N MET A 263 -3.10 19.23 23.40
CA MET A 263 -2.86 18.06 22.55
C MET A 263 -1.76 18.31 21.52
N GLY A 264 -1.81 19.43 20.80
CA GLY A 264 -0.76 19.78 19.84
C GLY A 264 0.63 19.91 20.50
N ARG A 265 0.71 20.48 21.70
CA ARG A 265 1.97 20.53 22.46
C ARG A 265 2.46 19.13 22.85
N ALA A 266 1.58 18.25 23.30
CA ALA A 266 1.91 16.87 23.62
C ALA A 266 2.43 16.13 22.38
N ALA A 267 1.76 16.27 21.22
CA ALA A 267 2.22 15.72 19.95
C ALA A 267 3.63 16.18 19.56
N CYS A 268 3.91 17.48 19.69
CA CYS A 268 5.22 18.04 19.40
C CYS A 268 6.30 17.49 20.35
N GLN A 269 5.98 17.36 21.63
CA GLN A 269 6.87 16.74 22.62
C GLN A 269 7.16 15.28 22.29
N ARG A 270 6.14 14.50 21.90
CA ARG A 270 6.30 13.11 21.43
C ARG A 270 7.23 13.01 20.23
N VAL A 271 7.06 13.89 19.23
CA VAL A 271 7.97 13.93 18.08
C VAL A 271 9.41 14.18 18.50
N LEU A 272 9.65 15.16 19.38
CA LEU A 272 10.98 15.50 19.86
C LEU A 272 11.63 14.39 20.68
N ALA A 273 10.82 13.62 21.40
CA ALA A 273 11.27 12.53 22.26
C ALA A 273 11.58 11.24 21.48
N GLU A 274 10.85 10.94 20.40
CA GLU A 274 10.87 9.58 19.82
C GLU A 274 10.84 9.52 18.28
N HIS A 275 10.52 10.62 17.59
CA HIS A 275 10.22 10.58 16.15
C HIS A 275 10.96 11.63 15.32
N THR A 276 12.13 12.07 15.78
CA THR A 276 13.05 12.91 14.97
C THR A 276 13.91 12.07 14.00
N PRO A 277 14.55 12.69 12.98
CA PRO A 277 15.50 11.99 12.11
C PRO A 277 16.64 11.30 12.87
N ARG A 278 17.09 11.89 13.99
CA ARG A 278 18.10 11.28 14.89
C ARG A 278 17.70 9.91 15.43
N HIS A 279 16.45 9.73 15.85
CA HIS A 279 15.96 8.44 16.34
C HIS A 279 15.99 7.40 15.23
N ARG A 280 15.59 7.77 14.01
CA ARG A 280 15.62 6.86 12.86
C ARG A 280 17.04 6.50 12.44
N ALA A 281 17.97 7.46 12.44
CA ALA A 281 19.38 7.18 12.20
C ALA A 281 19.97 6.23 13.26
N MET A 282 19.66 6.44 14.55
CA MET A 282 20.08 5.52 15.63
C MET A 282 19.52 4.10 15.43
N THR A 283 18.23 3.97 15.13
CA THR A 283 17.62 2.65 14.88
C THR A 283 18.20 1.98 13.63
N LEU A 284 18.51 2.74 12.58
CA LEU A 284 19.15 2.18 11.37
C LEU A 284 20.59 1.72 11.64
N LEU A 285 21.35 2.43 12.47
CA LEU A 285 22.67 1.99 12.92
C LEU A 285 22.57 0.73 13.78
N GLU A 286 21.62 0.66 14.70
CA GLU A 286 21.34 -0.51 15.52
C GLU A 286 20.96 -1.72 14.65
N PHE A 287 19.99 -1.55 13.75
CA PHE A 287 19.57 -2.61 12.83
C PHE A 287 20.69 -3.04 11.89
N GLY A 288 21.46 -2.11 11.34
CA GLY A 288 22.66 -2.43 10.56
C GLY A 288 23.71 -3.19 11.38
N GLY A 289 23.82 -2.87 12.67
CA GLY A 289 24.66 -3.55 13.65
C GLY A 289 24.15 -4.91 14.13
N GLU A 290 22.96 -5.33 13.71
CA GLU A 290 22.38 -6.66 14.00
C GLU A 290 22.14 -7.48 12.72
N ALA A 291 22.18 -6.82 11.56
CA ALA A 291 21.92 -7.44 10.28
C ALA A 291 22.95 -8.55 10.00
N THR A 292 22.43 -9.68 9.55
CA THR A 292 23.24 -10.83 9.11
C THR A 292 23.21 -10.93 7.60
N GLU A 293 24.30 -11.38 6.97
CA GLU A 293 24.37 -11.54 5.51
C GLU A 293 23.32 -12.55 5.01
N ARG A 294 22.23 -12.05 4.43
CA ARG A 294 21.10 -12.86 3.94
C ARG A 294 20.51 -12.37 2.61
N ARG A 295 21.08 -11.32 2.04
CA ARG A 295 20.73 -10.86 0.69
C ARG A 295 21.09 -11.91 -0.37
N ALA A 296 20.33 -11.92 -1.46
CA ALA A 296 20.64 -12.72 -2.63
C ALA A 296 22.01 -12.35 -3.22
N ARG A 297 22.71 -13.31 -3.83
CA ARG A 297 24.02 -13.09 -4.47
C ARG A 297 24.14 -13.72 -5.85
N GLY A 298 25.03 -13.18 -6.70
CA GLY A 298 25.30 -13.71 -8.03
C GLY A 298 24.01 -13.79 -8.86
N SER A 299 23.80 -14.94 -9.52
CA SER A 299 22.63 -15.15 -10.38
C SER A 299 21.28 -15.03 -9.65
N GLU A 300 21.23 -15.28 -8.34
CA GLU A 300 20.03 -15.05 -7.54
C GLU A 300 19.72 -13.55 -7.45
N ALA A 301 20.73 -12.71 -7.21
CA ALA A 301 20.58 -11.26 -7.15
C ALA A 301 20.13 -10.70 -8.50
N ASP A 302 20.67 -11.21 -9.61
CA ASP A 302 20.25 -10.82 -10.96
C ASP A 302 18.78 -11.17 -11.22
N ALA A 303 18.33 -12.36 -10.80
CA ALA A 303 16.94 -12.77 -10.92
C ALA A 303 15.99 -11.87 -10.12
N TRP A 304 16.29 -11.57 -8.85
CA TRP A 304 15.47 -10.69 -8.02
C TRP A 304 15.47 -9.23 -8.51
N MET A 305 16.58 -8.76 -9.06
CA MET A 305 16.65 -7.47 -9.74
C MET A 305 15.75 -7.46 -10.98
N ALA A 306 15.81 -8.50 -11.82
CA ALA A 306 14.97 -8.62 -13.01
C ALA A 306 13.47 -8.67 -12.65
N LEU A 307 13.10 -9.42 -11.60
CA LEU A 307 11.73 -9.47 -11.07
C LEU A 307 11.25 -8.11 -10.58
N SER A 308 12.09 -7.38 -9.85
CA SER A 308 11.79 -6.03 -9.35
C SER A 308 11.54 -5.06 -10.52
N MET A 309 12.45 -5.04 -11.50
CA MET A 309 12.33 -4.21 -12.70
C MET A 309 11.07 -4.55 -13.51
N ALA A 310 10.78 -5.84 -13.71
CA ALA A 310 9.62 -6.28 -14.45
C ALA A 310 8.30 -5.93 -13.73
N ALA A 311 8.24 -6.04 -12.40
CA ALA A 311 7.07 -5.62 -11.62
C ALA A 311 6.84 -4.09 -11.68
N MET A 312 7.92 -3.30 -11.63
CA MET A 312 7.84 -1.85 -11.84
C MET A 312 7.42 -1.49 -13.27
N TRP A 313 7.89 -2.22 -14.28
CA TRP A 313 7.46 -2.04 -15.67
C TRP A 313 6.00 -2.46 -15.90
N GLU A 314 5.57 -3.56 -15.28
CA GLU A 314 4.19 -4.06 -15.31
C GLU A 314 3.22 -3.02 -14.73
N SER A 315 3.62 -2.31 -13.67
CA SER A 315 2.82 -1.21 -13.08
C SER A 315 2.97 0.14 -13.79
N GLY A 316 3.83 0.24 -14.82
CA GLY A 316 4.10 1.50 -15.53
C GLY A 316 5.02 2.48 -14.77
N MET A 317 5.62 2.04 -13.65
CA MET A 317 6.56 2.82 -12.85
C MET A 317 7.95 2.91 -13.48
N LEU A 318 8.31 1.92 -14.30
CA LEU A 318 9.58 1.87 -15.04
C LEU A 318 9.30 1.87 -16.55
N GLY A 319 10.06 2.69 -17.29
CA GLY A 319 10.05 2.68 -18.75
C GLY A 319 10.83 1.52 -19.35
N GLY A 320 11.02 1.53 -20.67
CA GLY A 320 11.77 0.50 -21.40
C GLY A 320 10.87 -0.51 -22.12
N SER A 321 11.49 -1.44 -22.86
CA SER A 321 10.75 -2.40 -23.68
C SER A 321 10.50 -3.72 -22.95
N ALA A 322 9.41 -4.40 -23.32
CA ALA A 322 9.14 -5.75 -22.86
C ALA A 322 10.25 -6.75 -23.25
N LYS A 323 10.93 -6.49 -24.38
CA LYS A 323 12.09 -7.30 -24.81
C LYS A 323 13.22 -7.19 -23.80
N ASP A 324 13.52 -5.98 -23.31
CA ASP A 324 14.55 -5.77 -22.29
C ASP A 324 14.20 -6.48 -20.98
N MET A 325 12.94 -6.42 -20.55
CA MET A 325 12.48 -7.14 -19.36
C MET A 325 12.64 -8.65 -19.52
N LEU A 326 12.23 -9.21 -20.67
CA LEU A 326 12.38 -10.64 -20.94
C LEU A 326 13.85 -11.06 -21.04
N THR A 327 14.71 -10.25 -21.65
CA THR A 327 16.16 -10.53 -21.68
C THR A 327 16.74 -10.59 -20.27
N ARG A 328 16.33 -9.69 -19.37
CA ARG A 328 16.76 -9.72 -17.96
C ARG A 328 16.24 -10.96 -17.23
N LEU A 329 14.98 -11.32 -17.44
CA LEU A 329 14.36 -12.51 -16.82
C LEU A 329 14.99 -13.82 -17.31
N SER A 330 15.50 -13.86 -18.53
CA SER A 330 16.21 -15.02 -19.08
C SER A 330 17.64 -15.18 -18.56
N GLY A 331 18.23 -14.15 -17.94
CA GLY A 331 19.63 -14.16 -17.53
C GLY A 331 20.60 -14.43 -18.70
N ASP A 332 21.76 -15.01 -18.38
CA ASP A 332 22.88 -15.20 -19.32
C ASP A 332 22.60 -16.20 -20.46
N THR A 333 21.64 -17.10 -20.28
CA THR A 333 21.33 -18.14 -21.29
C THR A 333 20.58 -17.58 -22.50
N GLY A 334 20.02 -16.37 -22.38
CA GLY A 334 19.18 -15.75 -23.41
C GLY A 334 17.82 -16.41 -23.61
N ALA A 335 17.53 -17.50 -22.90
CA ALA A 335 16.27 -18.24 -22.95
C ALA A 335 15.67 -18.37 -21.54
N LEU A 336 14.36 -18.17 -21.43
CA LEU A 336 13.67 -18.31 -20.15
C LEU A 336 13.71 -19.78 -19.70
N ASP A 337 14.37 -20.04 -18.58
CA ASP A 337 14.33 -21.35 -17.93
C ASP A 337 13.00 -21.53 -17.19
N LEU A 338 12.13 -22.36 -17.77
CA LEU A 338 10.81 -22.66 -17.21
C LEU A 338 10.88 -23.45 -15.90
N ALA A 339 12.01 -24.07 -15.58
CA ALA A 339 12.23 -24.84 -14.37
C ALA A 339 12.95 -24.05 -13.26
N ALA A 340 13.32 -22.78 -13.51
CA ALA A 340 14.10 -21.98 -12.55
C ALA A 340 13.31 -21.59 -11.29
N SER A 341 12.24 -20.81 -11.42
CA SER A 341 11.35 -20.46 -10.30
C SER A 341 9.94 -20.09 -10.75
N PRO A 342 8.92 -20.26 -9.87
CA PRO A 342 7.57 -19.78 -10.12
C PRO A 342 7.50 -18.29 -10.43
N GLU A 343 8.25 -17.47 -9.68
CA GLU A 343 8.29 -16.01 -9.81
C GLU A 343 8.72 -15.58 -11.22
N LEU A 344 9.79 -16.17 -11.75
CA LEU A 344 10.32 -15.85 -13.08
C LEU A 344 9.33 -16.20 -14.17
N VAL A 345 8.77 -17.41 -14.11
CA VAL A 345 7.78 -17.89 -15.09
C VAL A 345 6.52 -17.02 -15.08
N CYS A 346 5.94 -16.78 -13.89
CA CYS A 346 4.75 -15.97 -13.76
C CYS A 346 4.98 -14.54 -14.25
N THR A 347 6.13 -13.95 -13.93
CA THR A 347 6.47 -12.59 -14.36
C THR A 347 6.69 -12.53 -15.87
N ALA A 348 7.35 -13.53 -16.48
CA ALA A 348 7.52 -13.59 -17.92
C ALA A 348 6.18 -13.72 -18.66
N LEU A 349 5.25 -14.56 -18.17
CA LEU A 349 3.89 -14.66 -18.70
C LEU A 349 3.17 -13.30 -18.67
N ARG A 350 3.25 -12.57 -17.55
CA ARG A 350 2.62 -11.24 -17.42
C ARG A 350 3.24 -10.21 -18.34
N VAL A 351 4.57 -10.19 -18.46
CA VAL A 351 5.29 -9.31 -19.40
C VAL A 351 4.89 -9.60 -20.85
N GLN A 352 4.87 -10.86 -21.26
CA GLN A 352 4.49 -11.28 -22.61
C GLN A 352 3.03 -10.93 -22.92
N ALA A 353 2.12 -11.16 -21.97
CA ALA A 353 0.70 -10.82 -22.13
C ALA A 353 0.48 -9.31 -22.25
N LYS A 354 1.07 -8.50 -21.35
CA LYS A 354 0.98 -7.03 -21.42
C LYS A 354 1.56 -6.48 -22.72
N ALA A 355 2.61 -7.11 -23.24
CA ALA A 355 3.26 -6.70 -24.48
C ALA A 355 2.60 -7.26 -25.76
N GLY A 356 1.54 -8.07 -25.65
CA GLY A 356 0.88 -8.68 -26.81
C GLY A 356 1.73 -9.72 -27.56
N MET A 357 2.72 -10.34 -26.91
CA MET A 357 3.62 -11.33 -27.53
C MET A 357 2.99 -12.73 -27.56
N THR A 358 1.92 -12.90 -28.35
CA THR A 358 1.07 -14.11 -28.36
C THR A 358 1.83 -15.41 -28.63
N ASP A 359 2.76 -15.43 -29.58
CA ASP A 359 3.50 -16.65 -29.93
C ASP A 359 4.43 -17.11 -28.80
N ARG A 360 5.13 -16.16 -28.17
CA ARG A 360 5.99 -16.43 -27.00
C ARG A 360 5.14 -16.87 -25.80
N LEU A 361 4.02 -16.20 -25.57
CA LEU A 361 3.08 -16.55 -24.51
C LEU A 361 2.53 -17.96 -24.69
N SER A 362 2.14 -18.33 -25.92
CA SER A 362 1.67 -19.68 -26.24
C SER A 362 2.76 -20.72 -26.01
N SER A 363 3.99 -20.45 -26.43
CA SER A 363 5.12 -21.36 -26.24
C SER A 363 5.41 -21.64 -24.76
N VAL A 364 5.36 -20.62 -23.90
CA VAL A 364 5.53 -20.81 -22.44
C VAL A 364 4.36 -21.62 -21.86
N VAL A 365 3.12 -21.30 -22.23
CA VAL A 365 1.92 -22.05 -21.80
C VAL A 365 2.03 -23.54 -22.16
N ASP A 366 2.42 -23.83 -23.40
CA ASP A 366 2.59 -25.21 -23.89
C ASP A 366 3.73 -25.92 -23.16
N GLY A 367 4.87 -25.24 -22.99
CA GLY A 367 6.02 -25.79 -22.25
C GLY A 367 5.65 -26.20 -20.81
N LEU A 368 4.89 -25.36 -20.10
CA LEU A 368 4.46 -25.66 -18.72
C LEU A 368 3.52 -26.86 -18.63
N LEU A 369 2.61 -27.01 -19.60
CA LEU A 369 1.65 -28.13 -19.62
C LEU A 369 2.31 -29.43 -20.07
N VAL A 370 3.12 -29.40 -21.13
CA VAL A 370 3.76 -30.59 -21.69
C VAL A 370 4.81 -31.17 -20.74
N ALA A 371 5.63 -30.31 -20.13
CA ALA A 371 6.68 -30.75 -19.21
C ALA A 371 6.18 -31.01 -17.78
N GLY A 372 4.91 -30.70 -17.47
CA GLY A 372 4.36 -30.85 -16.12
C GLY A 372 5.08 -30.00 -15.07
N LEU A 373 5.52 -28.79 -15.44
CA LEU A 373 6.28 -27.92 -14.54
C LEU A 373 5.37 -27.15 -13.58
N TRP A 374 5.80 -27.08 -12.31
CA TRP A 374 5.15 -26.33 -11.24
C TRP A 374 3.67 -26.67 -11.06
N GLU A 375 3.31 -27.96 -11.12
CA GLU A 375 1.92 -28.37 -10.93
C GLU A 375 1.40 -28.03 -9.53
N ASP A 376 2.27 -28.04 -8.52
CA ASP A 376 2.01 -27.73 -7.11
C ASP A 376 1.95 -26.22 -6.81
N SER A 377 2.51 -25.39 -7.71
CA SER A 377 2.47 -23.93 -7.56
C SER A 377 1.12 -23.35 -7.99
N ALA A 378 0.30 -22.96 -7.01
CA ALA A 378 -0.96 -22.28 -7.27
C ALA A 378 -0.79 -20.99 -8.11
N GLU A 379 0.34 -20.28 -7.96
CA GLU A 379 0.62 -19.04 -8.69
C GLU A 379 0.90 -19.31 -10.18
N VAL A 380 1.73 -20.32 -10.50
CA VAL A 380 1.98 -20.71 -11.90
C VAL A 380 0.69 -21.22 -12.54
N ASN A 381 -0.09 -22.01 -11.81
CA ASN A 381 -1.36 -22.51 -12.30
C ASN A 381 -2.36 -21.40 -12.62
N LEU A 382 -2.56 -20.46 -11.70
CA LEU A 382 -3.43 -19.31 -11.91
C LEU A 382 -2.95 -18.46 -13.09
N THR A 383 -1.67 -18.09 -13.10
CA THR A 383 -1.10 -17.21 -14.14
C THR A 383 -1.14 -17.89 -15.51
N GLY A 384 -0.81 -19.18 -15.59
CA GLY A 384 -0.89 -19.98 -16.81
C GLY A 384 -2.33 -20.14 -17.30
N SER A 385 -3.29 -20.35 -16.40
CA SER A 385 -4.72 -20.40 -16.74
C SER A 385 -5.19 -19.07 -17.33
N MET A 386 -4.80 -17.94 -16.73
CA MET A 386 -5.14 -16.61 -17.23
C MET A 386 -4.45 -16.29 -18.57
N ALA A 387 -3.19 -16.71 -18.75
CA ALA A 387 -2.47 -16.60 -20.02
C ALA A 387 -3.14 -17.41 -21.13
N ALA A 388 -3.57 -18.65 -20.83
CA ALA A 388 -4.32 -19.47 -21.78
C ALA A 388 -5.67 -18.85 -22.15
N LEU A 389 -6.38 -18.24 -21.19
CA LEU A 389 -7.61 -17.48 -21.47
C LEU A 389 -7.34 -16.25 -22.36
N ARG A 390 -6.23 -15.54 -22.16
CA ARG A 390 -5.79 -14.42 -23.00
C ARG A 390 -5.53 -14.84 -24.44
N LEU A 391 -5.06 -16.08 -24.64
CA LEU A 391 -4.84 -16.70 -25.94
C LEU A 391 -6.11 -17.35 -26.54
N GLU A 392 -7.26 -17.21 -25.88
CA GLU A 392 -8.54 -17.85 -26.27
C GLU A 392 -8.50 -19.39 -26.26
N ARG A 393 -7.57 -19.99 -25.48
CA ARG A 393 -7.37 -21.44 -25.37
C ARG A 393 -8.02 -22.00 -24.11
N PHE A 394 -9.35 -22.12 -24.11
CA PHE A 394 -10.10 -22.50 -22.91
C PHE A 394 -9.75 -23.89 -22.37
N ASP A 395 -9.48 -24.88 -23.22
CA ASP A 395 -9.07 -26.23 -22.76
C ASP A 395 -7.70 -26.24 -22.07
N ALA A 396 -6.75 -25.43 -22.56
CA ALA A 396 -5.47 -25.24 -21.88
C ALA A 396 -5.66 -24.54 -20.53
N ALA A 397 -6.54 -23.53 -20.46
CA ALA A 397 -6.86 -22.84 -19.22
C ALA A 397 -7.47 -23.77 -18.16
N LYS A 398 -8.37 -24.68 -18.58
CA LYS A 398 -8.92 -25.74 -17.73
C LYS A 398 -7.86 -26.74 -17.28
N SER A 399 -6.87 -27.06 -18.12
CA SER A 399 -5.79 -28.00 -17.77
C SER A 399 -4.98 -27.49 -16.57
N PHE A 400 -4.68 -26.19 -16.53
CA PHE A 400 -4.08 -25.56 -15.34
C PHE A 400 -4.98 -25.64 -14.10
N TRP A 401 -6.28 -25.44 -14.25
CA TRP A 401 -7.21 -25.60 -13.12
C TRP A 401 -7.25 -27.04 -12.61
N TYR A 402 -7.35 -28.02 -13.50
CA TYR A 402 -7.43 -29.43 -13.14
C TYR A 402 -6.14 -29.94 -12.50
N ARG A 403 -4.96 -29.54 -12.99
CA ARG A 403 -3.69 -29.91 -12.36
C ARG A 403 -3.55 -29.29 -10.95
N HIS A 404 -4.01 -28.04 -10.75
CA HIS A 404 -4.06 -27.41 -9.43
C HIS A 404 -4.98 -28.15 -8.45
N ILE A 405 -6.25 -28.35 -8.80
CA ILE A 405 -7.22 -28.96 -7.88
C ILE A 405 -6.88 -30.42 -7.54
N ARG A 406 -6.25 -31.15 -8.46
CA ARG A 406 -5.71 -32.49 -8.20
C ARG A 406 -4.66 -32.45 -7.10
N ASN A 407 -3.76 -31.47 -7.14
CA ASN A 407 -2.68 -31.34 -6.17
C ASN A 407 -3.15 -30.86 -4.80
N VAL A 408 -4.14 -29.97 -4.74
CA VAL A 408 -4.74 -29.52 -3.47
C VAL A 408 -5.84 -30.46 -2.94
N GLY A 409 -6.12 -31.58 -3.62
CA GLY A 409 -7.08 -32.59 -3.18
C GLY A 409 -8.55 -32.16 -3.23
N ILE A 410 -8.91 -31.21 -4.10
CA ILE A 410 -10.31 -30.76 -4.26
C ILE A 410 -11.01 -31.69 -5.27
N ASN A 411 -11.84 -32.61 -4.75
CA ASN A 411 -12.43 -33.69 -5.55
C ASN A 411 -13.84 -33.42 -6.09
N ASN A 412 -14.47 -32.28 -5.78
CA ASN A 412 -15.89 -32.07 -6.06
C ASN A 412 -16.24 -30.63 -6.48
N LEU A 413 -15.68 -30.21 -7.62
CA LEU A 413 -16.11 -29.00 -8.31
C LEU A 413 -16.58 -29.40 -9.72
N GLY A 414 -17.81 -29.04 -10.08
CA GLY A 414 -18.29 -29.20 -11.45
C GLY A 414 -17.33 -28.51 -12.43
N PRO A 415 -17.21 -29.03 -13.68
CA PRO A 415 -16.28 -28.46 -14.64
C PRO A 415 -16.66 -26.99 -14.91
N PRO A 416 -15.69 -26.06 -15.00
CA PRO A 416 -15.99 -24.69 -15.41
C PRO A 416 -16.64 -24.69 -16.80
N SER A 417 -17.83 -24.12 -16.90
CA SER A 417 -18.63 -24.06 -18.14
C SER A 417 -18.21 -22.93 -19.08
N SER A 418 -17.57 -21.89 -18.55
CA SER A 418 -17.11 -20.72 -19.33
C SER A 418 -15.81 -20.12 -18.77
N PRO A 419 -15.11 -19.26 -19.54
CA PRO A 419 -13.96 -18.50 -19.05
C PRO A 419 -14.23 -17.70 -17.78
N ASP A 420 -15.42 -17.11 -17.65
CA ASP A 420 -15.78 -16.32 -16.46
C ASP A 420 -16.06 -17.21 -15.24
N ASP A 421 -16.70 -18.37 -15.44
CA ASP A 421 -16.86 -19.36 -14.36
C ASP A 421 -15.50 -19.83 -13.84
N LEU A 422 -14.55 -20.07 -14.75
CA LEU A 422 -13.18 -20.42 -14.39
C LEU A 422 -12.49 -19.30 -13.60
N ARG A 423 -12.66 -18.03 -13.97
CA ARG A 423 -12.16 -16.88 -13.19
C ARG A 423 -12.79 -16.80 -11.81
N ILE A 424 -14.08 -17.08 -11.66
CA ILE A 424 -14.77 -17.11 -10.36
C ILE A 424 -14.23 -18.24 -9.48
N LEU A 425 -14.00 -19.42 -10.05
CA LEU A 425 -13.37 -20.55 -9.34
C LEU A 425 -11.97 -20.19 -8.83
N TRP A 426 -11.15 -19.60 -9.71
CA TRP A 426 -9.84 -19.07 -9.34
C TRP A 426 -9.92 -17.98 -8.27
N ALA A 427 -10.90 -17.08 -8.35
CA ALA A 427 -11.08 -16.05 -7.34
C ALA A 427 -11.37 -16.63 -5.95
N LYS A 428 -12.26 -17.61 -5.87
CA LYS A 428 -12.58 -18.32 -4.62
C LYS A 428 -11.37 -19.10 -4.08
N ASP A 429 -10.57 -19.71 -4.95
CA ASP A 429 -9.34 -20.40 -4.55
C ASP A 429 -8.27 -19.43 -4.04
N ALA A 430 -8.01 -18.36 -4.78
CA ALA A 430 -7.04 -17.33 -4.41
C ALA A 430 -7.39 -16.68 -3.06
N ALA A 431 -8.66 -16.36 -2.83
CA ALA A 431 -9.11 -15.82 -1.55
C ALA A 431 -8.93 -16.80 -0.39
N ARG A 432 -9.21 -18.11 -0.59
CA ARG A 432 -8.96 -19.14 0.43
C ARG A 432 -7.49 -19.26 0.81
N ARG A 433 -6.57 -18.96 -0.12
CA ARG A 433 -5.12 -18.91 0.10
C ARG A 433 -4.61 -17.56 0.61
N GLY A 434 -5.50 -16.60 0.88
CA GLY A 434 -5.12 -15.24 1.31
C GLY A 434 -4.64 -14.31 0.20
N ALA A 435 -4.65 -14.74 -1.07
CA ALA A 435 -4.25 -13.94 -2.24
C ALA A 435 -5.42 -13.10 -2.76
N VAL A 436 -5.92 -12.17 -1.95
CA VAL A 436 -7.11 -11.36 -2.28
C VAL A 436 -6.76 -10.20 -3.21
N ILE A 437 -5.74 -9.42 -2.85
CA ILE A 437 -5.28 -8.22 -3.55
C ILE A 437 -3.78 -8.26 -3.78
N ARG A 438 -3.30 -7.46 -4.74
CA ARG A 438 -1.89 -7.17 -4.95
C ARG A 438 -1.64 -5.72 -4.50
N PRO A 439 -1.05 -5.48 -3.32
CA PRO A 439 -0.88 -4.13 -2.78
C PRO A 439 -0.11 -3.23 -3.74
N GLY A 440 -0.66 -2.03 -3.99
CA GLY A 440 -0.04 -1.03 -4.86
C GLY A 440 -0.15 -1.24 -6.36
N PHE A 441 -0.78 -2.32 -6.82
CA PHE A 441 -0.88 -2.63 -8.24
C PHE A 441 -2.20 -2.16 -8.85
N GLY A 442 -2.13 -1.24 -9.83
CA GLY A 442 -3.27 -0.86 -10.65
C GLY A 442 -3.58 -1.93 -11.70
N PHE A 443 -4.56 -2.78 -11.43
CA PHE A 443 -4.98 -3.82 -12.37
C PHE A 443 -5.82 -3.25 -13.51
N ASP A 444 -5.50 -3.65 -14.74
CA ASP A 444 -6.25 -3.32 -15.95
C ASP A 444 -6.55 -4.63 -16.69
N PRO A 445 -7.81 -5.09 -16.73
CA PRO A 445 -8.18 -6.35 -17.37
C PRO A 445 -7.85 -6.37 -18.88
N ALA A 446 -7.72 -5.21 -19.53
CA ALA A 446 -7.40 -5.12 -20.94
C ALA A 446 -5.96 -5.52 -21.26
N VAL A 447 -5.02 -5.38 -20.32
CA VAL A 447 -3.59 -5.64 -20.58
C VAL A 447 -2.92 -6.56 -19.56
N HIS A 448 -3.42 -6.63 -18.33
CA HIS A 448 -2.84 -7.46 -17.27
C HIS A 448 -3.48 -8.85 -17.22
N LEU A 449 -2.72 -9.82 -16.69
CA LEU A 449 -3.26 -11.13 -16.33
C LEU A 449 -3.64 -11.13 -14.84
N PRO A 450 -4.83 -11.62 -14.46
CA PRO A 450 -5.17 -11.79 -13.06
C PRO A 450 -4.19 -12.70 -12.31
N ALA A 451 -3.84 -12.31 -11.09
CA ALA A 451 -3.03 -13.07 -10.15
C ALA A 451 -3.64 -13.14 -8.75
N THR A 452 -4.69 -12.33 -8.47
CA THR A 452 -5.40 -12.36 -7.19
C THR A 452 -6.90 -12.55 -7.37
N ALA A 453 -7.60 -12.77 -6.26
CA ALA A 453 -9.04 -12.94 -6.27
C ALA A 453 -9.77 -11.72 -6.83
N ALA A 454 -9.41 -10.52 -6.36
CA ALA A 454 -9.99 -9.27 -6.83
C ALA A 454 -9.76 -9.07 -8.33
N GLU A 455 -8.56 -9.33 -8.83
CA GLU A 455 -8.21 -9.18 -10.26
C GLU A 455 -9.00 -10.16 -11.15
N CYS A 456 -9.24 -11.39 -10.67
CA CYS A 456 -10.09 -12.36 -11.38
C CYS A 456 -11.53 -11.85 -11.51
N LEU A 457 -12.08 -11.27 -10.44
CA LEU A 457 -13.44 -10.72 -10.44
C LEU A 457 -13.55 -9.44 -11.26
N LEU A 458 -12.54 -8.55 -11.20
CA LEU A 458 -12.48 -7.38 -12.06
C LEU A 458 -12.43 -7.76 -13.54
N ALA A 459 -11.72 -8.84 -13.89
CA ALA A 459 -11.72 -9.37 -15.26
C ALA A 459 -13.10 -9.93 -15.68
N VAL A 460 -13.88 -10.51 -14.77
CA VAL A 460 -15.28 -10.91 -15.05
C VAL A 460 -16.14 -9.67 -15.26
N LEU A 461 -16.03 -8.67 -14.38
CA LEU A 461 -16.80 -7.43 -14.45
C LEU A 461 -16.47 -6.58 -15.69
N ALA A 462 -15.29 -6.76 -16.27
CA ALA A 462 -14.93 -6.14 -17.55
C ALA A 462 -15.71 -6.70 -18.75
N HIS A 463 -16.06 -8.00 -18.73
CA HIS A 463 -16.87 -8.63 -19.77
C HIS A 463 -18.38 -8.52 -19.48
N ARG A 464 -18.74 -8.64 -18.20
CA ARG A 464 -20.12 -8.61 -17.71
C ARG A 464 -20.24 -7.48 -16.71
N ALA A 465 -20.34 -6.26 -17.26
CA ALA A 465 -20.56 -5.07 -16.45
C ALA A 465 -21.77 -5.32 -15.55
N GLU A 466 -21.58 -5.05 -14.25
CA GLU A 466 -22.63 -5.15 -13.25
C GLU A 466 -23.20 -6.57 -12.98
N ASP A 467 -22.40 -7.64 -13.16
CA ASP A 467 -22.76 -8.99 -12.70
C ASP A 467 -22.93 -9.04 -11.16
N PRO A 468 -24.14 -9.27 -10.61
CA PRO A 468 -24.38 -9.14 -9.17
C PRO A 468 -23.63 -10.17 -8.32
N SER A 469 -23.34 -11.36 -8.89
CA SER A 469 -22.65 -12.42 -8.16
C SER A 469 -21.17 -12.10 -7.98
N ALA A 470 -20.51 -11.64 -9.04
CA ALA A 470 -19.12 -11.20 -9.00
C ALA A 470 -18.96 -9.95 -8.13
N MET A 471 -19.88 -8.99 -8.20
CA MET A 471 -19.86 -7.78 -7.37
C MET A 471 -20.01 -8.09 -5.88
N ARG A 472 -20.96 -8.96 -5.49
CA ARG A 472 -21.10 -9.40 -4.09
C ARG A 472 -19.87 -10.12 -3.59
N LEU A 473 -19.31 -11.00 -4.43
CA LEU A 473 -18.12 -11.74 -4.07
C LEU A 473 -16.94 -10.78 -3.87
N LEU A 474 -16.78 -9.79 -4.74
CA LEU A 474 -15.75 -8.76 -4.63
C LEU A 474 -15.96 -7.90 -3.37
N ASP A 475 -17.17 -7.41 -3.11
CA ASP A 475 -17.48 -6.68 -1.86
C ASP A 475 -17.13 -7.50 -0.62
N SER A 476 -17.52 -8.78 -0.59
CA SER A 476 -17.24 -9.65 0.56
C SER A 476 -15.75 -9.82 0.84
N MET A 477 -14.93 -9.83 -0.21
CA MET A 477 -13.48 -9.95 -0.14
C MET A 477 -12.79 -8.65 0.25
N LEU A 478 -13.33 -7.50 -0.17
CA LEU A 478 -12.78 -6.18 0.13
C LEU A 478 -13.23 -5.66 1.50
N ARG A 479 -14.38 -6.09 2.01
CA ARG A 479 -14.94 -5.66 3.30
C ARG A 479 -13.99 -5.75 4.49
N PRO A 480 -13.23 -6.85 4.71
CA PRO A 480 -12.29 -6.92 5.83
C PRO A 480 -10.97 -6.19 5.57
N LEU A 481 -10.75 -5.67 4.35
CA LEU A 481 -9.49 -5.03 3.98
C LEU A 481 -9.54 -3.52 4.29
N PRO A 482 -8.58 -3.01 5.07
CA PRO A 482 -8.44 -1.58 5.35
C PRO A 482 -8.36 -0.73 4.07
N GLY A 483 -9.01 0.43 4.10
CA GLY A 483 -8.94 1.47 3.07
C GLY A 483 -9.54 1.16 1.69
N TYR A 484 -10.33 0.08 1.57
CA TYR A 484 -11.10 -0.22 0.35
C TYR A 484 -12.54 0.33 0.36
N SER A 485 -12.95 1.07 1.40
CA SER A 485 -14.31 1.62 1.52
C SER A 485 -14.72 2.44 0.29
N GLN A 486 -13.81 3.22 -0.30
CA GLN A 486 -14.10 4.02 -1.49
C GLN A 486 -14.49 3.16 -2.70
N LEU A 487 -13.75 2.07 -2.95
CA LEU A 487 -14.07 1.13 -4.03
C LEU A 487 -15.40 0.42 -3.76
N ARG A 488 -15.64 0.06 -2.49
CA ARG A 488 -16.90 -0.58 -2.06
C ARG A 488 -18.12 0.31 -2.26
N VAL A 489 -18.04 1.63 -2.05
CA VAL A 489 -19.16 2.54 -2.33
C VAL A 489 -19.65 2.36 -3.77
N GLY A 490 -18.76 2.37 -4.76
CA GLY A 490 -19.14 2.16 -6.17
C GLY A 490 -19.80 0.80 -6.44
N LEU A 491 -19.27 -0.27 -5.86
CA LEU A 491 -19.84 -1.62 -5.99
C LEU A 491 -21.22 -1.72 -5.33
N LEU A 492 -21.35 -1.19 -4.12
CA LEU A 492 -22.57 -1.27 -3.33
C LEU A 492 -23.68 -0.41 -3.94
N SER A 493 -23.37 0.79 -4.45
CA SER A 493 -24.36 1.63 -5.15
C SER A 493 -24.96 0.92 -6.37
N SER A 494 -24.15 0.21 -7.17
CA SER A 494 -24.66 -0.57 -8.30
C SER A 494 -25.49 -1.78 -7.86
N LEU A 495 -25.15 -2.43 -6.74
CA LEU A 495 -25.92 -3.55 -6.18
C LEU A 495 -27.28 -3.10 -5.62
N THR A 496 -27.32 -2.01 -4.84
CA THR A 496 -28.58 -1.50 -4.23
C THR A 496 -29.58 -1.02 -5.28
N LEU A 497 -29.13 -0.49 -6.41
CA LEU A 497 -30.01 -0.10 -7.52
C LEU A 497 -30.77 -1.28 -8.14
N ARG A 498 -30.17 -2.47 -8.13
CA ARG A 498 -30.72 -3.72 -8.69
C ARG A 498 -31.56 -4.48 -7.68
N GLU A 499 -31.14 -4.46 -6.42
CA GLU A 499 -31.74 -5.21 -5.33
C GLU A 499 -32.31 -4.28 -4.26
N ARG A 500 -33.26 -3.43 -4.69
CA ARG A 500 -33.80 -2.31 -3.91
C ARG A 500 -34.47 -2.70 -2.60
N GLU A 501 -34.86 -3.97 -2.47
CA GLU A 501 -35.52 -4.50 -1.27
C GLU A 501 -34.53 -5.15 -0.29
N ASP A 502 -33.23 -5.25 -0.60
CA ASP A 502 -32.25 -5.82 0.35
C ASP A 502 -31.73 -4.76 1.31
N TRP A 503 -32.31 -4.71 2.50
CA TRP A 503 -31.88 -3.78 3.55
C TRP A 503 -30.42 -3.98 3.99
N ARG A 504 -29.84 -5.19 3.82
CA ARG A 504 -28.44 -5.45 4.21
C ARG A 504 -27.48 -4.74 3.27
N LEU A 505 -27.79 -4.72 1.97
CA LEU A 505 -27.00 -3.97 0.99
C LEU A 505 -27.09 -2.46 1.24
N ALA A 506 -28.28 -1.94 1.54
CA ALA A 506 -28.47 -0.54 1.92
C ALA A 506 -27.67 -0.20 3.20
N LEU A 507 -27.68 -1.07 4.22
CA LEU A 507 -26.87 -0.88 5.43
C LEU A 507 -25.37 -0.90 5.14
N GLU A 508 -24.88 -1.83 4.31
CA GLU A 508 -23.46 -1.87 3.94
C GLU A 508 -23.03 -0.63 3.16
N LEU A 509 -23.88 -0.13 2.24
CA LEU A 509 -23.64 1.10 1.50
C LEU A 509 -23.59 2.30 2.45
N ALA A 510 -24.57 2.42 3.36
CA ALA A 510 -24.61 3.45 4.38
C ALA A 510 -23.31 3.53 5.20
N LEU A 511 -22.84 2.38 5.68
CA LEU A 511 -21.60 2.29 6.46
C LEU A 511 -20.36 2.62 5.63
N ALA A 512 -20.32 2.23 4.35
CA ALA A 512 -19.23 2.57 3.44
C ALA A 512 -19.20 4.07 3.11
N ASP A 513 -20.36 4.69 2.88
CA ASP A 513 -20.50 6.13 2.66
C ASP A 513 -20.03 6.94 3.88
N LEU A 514 -20.47 6.55 5.08
CA LEU A 514 -20.07 7.22 6.33
C LEU A 514 -18.55 7.15 6.54
N ARG A 515 -17.94 5.97 6.36
CA ARG A 515 -16.47 5.82 6.41
C ARG A 515 -15.74 6.69 5.39
N CYS A 516 -16.36 6.94 4.24
CA CYS A 516 -15.85 7.79 3.17
C CYS A 516 -16.22 9.28 3.34
N CYS A 517 -16.69 9.70 4.51
CA CYS A 517 -17.14 11.07 4.80
C CYS A 517 -18.31 11.57 3.94
N ARG A 518 -19.10 10.66 3.34
CA ARG A 518 -20.33 10.98 2.60
C ARG A 518 -21.52 10.93 3.56
N VAL A 519 -21.55 11.88 4.50
CA VAL A 519 -22.49 11.87 5.63
C VAL A 519 -23.95 11.85 5.19
N GLU A 520 -24.36 12.75 4.29
CA GLU A 520 -25.73 12.84 3.80
C GLU A 520 -26.19 11.53 3.14
N SER A 521 -25.45 11.05 2.13
CA SER A 521 -25.75 9.76 1.47
C SER A 521 -25.78 8.59 2.45
N GLY A 522 -24.82 8.54 3.38
CA GLY A 522 -24.76 7.48 4.37
C GLY A 522 -25.96 7.45 5.31
N LEU A 523 -26.46 8.62 5.74
CA LEU A 523 -27.66 8.72 6.58
C LEU A 523 -28.94 8.41 5.81
N GLU A 524 -29.04 8.82 4.54
CA GLU A 524 -30.17 8.47 3.67
C GLU A 524 -30.28 6.96 3.45
N GLU A 525 -29.17 6.30 3.14
CA GLU A 525 -29.09 4.84 2.96
C GLU A 525 -29.36 4.09 4.27
N LEU A 526 -28.91 4.64 5.41
CA LEU A 526 -29.21 4.06 6.73
C LEU A 526 -30.71 4.13 7.03
N ALA A 527 -31.36 5.26 6.73
CA ALA A 527 -32.79 5.43 6.88
C ALA A 527 -33.59 4.49 5.96
N LEU A 528 -33.12 4.32 4.71
CA LEU A 528 -33.68 3.35 3.76
C LEU A 528 -33.56 1.92 4.30
N ALA A 529 -32.38 1.51 4.75
CA ALA A 529 -32.13 0.19 5.33
C ALA A 529 -33.06 -0.08 6.52
N ARG A 530 -33.23 0.90 7.42
CA ARG A 530 -34.13 0.80 8.57
C ARG A 530 -35.58 0.61 8.14
N LYS A 531 -36.04 1.38 7.15
CA LYS A 531 -37.40 1.28 6.60
C LYS A 531 -37.67 -0.08 5.95
N LEU A 532 -36.74 -0.57 5.15
CA LEU A 532 -36.83 -1.89 4.49
C LEU A 532 -36.80 -3.04 5.50
N ALA A 533 -35.96 -2.96 6.53
CA ALA A 533 -35.94 -3.96 7.59
C ALA A 533 -37.28 -3.99 8.35
N ALA A 534 -37.89 -2.84 8.60
CA ALA A 534 -39.20 -2.75 9.26
C ALA A 534 -40.33 -3.31 8.39
N SER A 535 -40.37 -3.00 7.09
CA SER A 535 -41.39 -3.56 6.19
C SER A 535 -41.29 -5.10 6.07
N GLN A 536 -40.12 -5.66 6.38
CA GLN A 536 -39.84 -7.11 6.34
C GLN A 536 -39.93 -7.79 7.71
N GLY A 537 -40.26 -7.08 8.79
CA GLY A 537 -40.29 -7.63 10.15
C GLY A 537 -38.92 -8.08 10.67
N GLN A 538 -37.83 -7.48 10.17
CA GLN A 538 -36.43 -7.81 10.51
C GLN A 538 -35.75 -6.75 11.38
N GLU A 539 -36.49 -5.89 12.07
CA GLU A 539 -35.97 -4.78 12.88
C GLU A 539 -34.96 -5.24 13.94
N ARG A 540 -35.23 -6.37 14.59
CA ARG A 540 -34.30 -6.94 15.59
C ARG A 540 -32.99 -7.41 14.96
N ILE A 541 -33.03 -7.92 13.73
CA ILE A 541 -31.83 -8.37 13.00
C ILE A 541 -31.05 -7.15 12.52
N PHE A 542 -31.74 -6.15 11.99
CA PHE A 542 -31.15 -4.86 11.61
C PHE A 542 -30.46 -4.19 12.79
N ALA A 543 -31.11 -4.06 13.95
CA ALA A 543 -30.53 -3.44 15.13
C ALA A 543 -29.25 -4.15 15.60
N ARG A 544 -29.20 -5.49 15.52
CA ARG A 544 -27.99 -6.27 15.83
C ARG A 544 -26.89 -6.03 14.81
N ALA A 545 -27.21 -5.99 13.52
CA ALA A 545 -26.24 -5.74 12.45
C ALA A 545 -25.66 -4.33 12.56
N LEU A 546 -26.50 -3.32 12.81
CA LEU A 546 -26.07 -1.95 13.04
C LEU A 546 -25.19 -1.83 14.27
N ALA A 547 -25.59 -2.40 15.42
CA ALA A 547 -24.79 -2.35 16.64
C ALA A 547 -23.42 -3.06 16.51
N ALA A 548 -23.32 -4.09 15.66
CA ALA A 548 -22.04 -4.74 15.38
C ALA A 548 -21.08 -3.85 14.56
N ALA A 549 -21.63 -2.98 13.71
CA ALA A 549 -20.87 -2.05 12.88
C ALA A 549 -20.63 -0.68 13.56
N ASP A 550 -21.55 -0.23 14.42
CA ASP A 550 -21.51 1.01 15.17
C ASP A 550 -21.15 0.76 16.63
N ARG A 551 -19.85 0.53 16.89
CA ARG A 551 -19.36 0.29 18.26
C ARG A 551 -19.61 1.48 19.21
N SER A 552 -19.75 2.68 18.65
CA SER A 552 -19.97 3.91 19.42
C SER A 552 -21.43 4.13 19.83
N GLY A 553 -22.38 3.45 19.17
CA GLY A 553 -23.82 3.66 19.34
C GLY A 553 -24.36 4.95 18.71
N ARG A 554 -23.52 5.73 18.00
CA ARG A 554 -23.90 7.02 17.40
C ARG A 554 -24.94 6.87 16.30
N LEU A 555 -24.76 5.91 15.39
CA LEU A 555 -25.71 5.63 14.31
C LEU A 555 -27.02 5.04 14.84
N THR A 556 -26.94 4.31 15.96
CA THR A 556 -28.13 3.78 16.65
C THR A 556 -28.97 4.91 17.26
N ALA A 557 -28.34 5.99 17.72
CA ALA A 557 -29.02 7.16 18.29
C ALA A 557 -29.67 8.07 17.22
N THR A 558 -29.17 8.04 15.98
CA THR A 558 -29.73 8.81 14.86
C THR A 558 -31.09 8.23 14.43
N LYS A 559 -32.17 8.97 14.67
CA LYS A 559 -33.56 8.56 14.42
C LYS A 559 -33.94 8.46 12.95
#